data_AF-A6IS86-F1
#
_entry.id   AF-A6IS86-F1
#
_cell.length_a   1.000
_cell.length_b   1.000
_cell.length_c   1.000
_cell.angle_alpha   90.00
_cell.angle_beta   90.00
_cell.angle_gamma   90.00
#
_symmetry.space_group_name_H-M   'P 1'
#
loop_
_entity.id
_entity.type
_entity.pdbx_description
1 polymer ?
#
loop_
_entity_poly.entity_id
_entity_poly.type
_entity_poly.pdbx_seq_one_letter_code
_entity_poly.pdbx_strand_id
1 'polypeptide(L)'
;MSVRTLPLLFLNLGGEMLYVLDQRLRAQNIPGDKARKVLNDIISTMFNRKFTEELFKPQELYSKKALRTVYDRLAHASIMRLNQASMDKLYDLMTMAFKYQVLLCPRPKDVLLVTFNHLDSIKGFIQDSPTIIHQVDETFRQLTEIYGSLSAGEFQLIRQTLLIFFQDLHIRVSTFLKDKVQNSNGRFVLPVSGPVPWGIEVPGVIRVFNDKGDEVKRMEFRHGGDYVAAHKEGSFELYGDRVLKLGTNMYSASRPVETHMSATSKNSASRAQ
;
A
#
# COMPACT_ATOMS: atom_id res chain seq x y z
N MET A 1 18.70 -4.77 -9.93
CA MET A 1 17.25 -4.83 -9.67
C MET A 1 16.97 -6.04 -8.80
N SER A 2 15.92 -6.03 -7.98
CA SER A 2 15.60 -7.18 -7.12
C SER A 2 14.73 -8.19 -7.84
N VAL A 3 15.17 -9.45 -7.86
CA VAL A 3 14.45 -10.61 -8.42
C VAL A 3 13.32 -11.15 -7.51
N ARG A 4 13.10 -10.51 -6.35
CA ARG A 4 12.03 -10.84 -5.40
C ARG A 4 10.94 -9.77 -5.38
N THR A 5 10.85 -8.92 -6.40
CA THR A 5 9.88 -7.81 -6.40
C THR A 5 8.51 -8.22 -6.94
N LEU A 6 8.47 -9.20 -7.84
CA LEU A 6 7.26 -9.56 -8.57
C LEU A 6 6.09 -10.00 -7.68
N PRO A 7 6.27 -10.84 -6.63
CA PRO A 7 5.16 -11.23 -5.77
C PRO A 7 4.51 -10.02 -5.07
N LEU A 8 5.32 -9.10 -4.55
CA LEU A 8 4.80 -7.88 -3.92
C LEU A 8 4.07 -7.01 -4.93
N LEU A 9 4.66 -6.77 -6.12
CA LEU A 9 3.99 -5.98 -7.16
C LEU A 9 2.63 -6.58 -7.53
N PHE A 10 2.59 -7.89 -7.76
CA PHE A 10 1.39 -8.59 -8.19
C PHE A 10 0.31 -8.63 -7.09
N LEU A 11 0.67 -8.94 -5.85
CA LEU A 11 -0.30 -9.04 -4.76
C LEU A 11 -0.91 -7.69 -4.40
N ASN A 12 -0.10 -6.63 -4.32
CA ASN A 12 -0.61 -5.29 -3.98
C ASN A 12 -1.49 -4.73 -5.10
N LEU A 13 -1.09 -4.85 -6.37
CA LEU A 13 -1.95 -4.43 -7.48
C LEU A 13 -3.25 -5.26 -7.53
N GLY A 14 -3.19 -6.56 -7.24
CA GLY A 14 -4.39 -7.39 -7.14
C GLY A 14 -5.32 -6.97 -5.99
N GLY A 15 -4.76 -6.57 -4.86
CA GLY A 15 -5.52 -5.96 -3.76
C GLY A 15 -6.21 -4.66 -4.18
N GLU A 16 -5.49 -3.75 -4.84
CA GLU A 16 -6.08 -2.52 -5.39
C GLU A 16 -7.19 -2.82 -6.42
N MET A 17 -6.99 -3.83 -7.26
CA MET A 17 -8.01 -4.27 -8.23
C MET A 17 -9.29 -4.66 -7.52
N LEU A 18 -9.18 -5.50 -6.48
CA LEU A 18 -10.32 -5.99 -5.71
C LEU A 18 -11.03 -4.85 -4.98
N TYR A 19 -10.31 -3.86 -4.44
CA TYR A 19 -10.91 -2.66 -3.88
C TYR A 19 -11.75 -1.89 -4.90
N VAL A 20 -11.18 -1.61 -6.07
CA VAL A 20 -11.90 -0.86 -7.12
C VAL A 20 -13.11 -1.64 -7.62
N LEU A 21 -12.99 -2.95 -7.80
CA LEU A 21 -14.07 -3.81 -8.25
C LEU A 21 -15.20 -3.93 -7.20
N ASP A 22 -14.88 -4.13 -5.93
CA ASP A 22 -15.87 -4.15 -4.84
C ASP A 22 -16.66 -2.82 -4.79
N GLN A 23 -15.97 -1.68 -4.86
CA GLN A 23 -16.65 -0.38 -4.88
C GLN A 23 -17.54 -0.21 -6.11
N ARG A 24 -17.11 -0.68 -7.28
CA ARG A 24 -17.92 -0.64 -8.50
C ARG A 24 -19.17 -1.52 -8.39
N LEU A 25 -19.03 -2.74 -7.89
CA LEU A 25 -20.15 -3.67 -7.70
C LEU A 25 -21.19 -3.08 -6.73
N ARG A 26 -20.72 -2.46 -5.63
CA ARG A 26 -21.59 -1.74 -4.68
C ARG A 26 -22.29 -0.54 -5.32
N ALA A 27 -21.55 0.31 -6.05
CA ALA A 27 -22.10 1.49 -6.69
C ALA A 27 -23.15 1.16 -7.77
N GLN A 28 -23.06 -0.02 -8.38
CA GLN A 28 -24.04 -0.55 -9.33
C GLN A 28 -25.19 -1.30 -8.65
N ASN A 29 -25.23 -1.36 -7.31
CA ASN A 29 -26.21 -2.11 -6.53
C ASN A 29 -26.33 -3.58 -6.98
N ILE A 30 -25.19 -4.22 -7.32
CA ILE A 30 -25.18 -5.63 -7.68
C ILE A 30 -25.61 -6.45 -6.45
N PRO A 31 -26.53 -7.44 -6.59
CA PRO A 31 -26.94 -8.29 -5.49
C PRO A 31 -25.74 -8.94 -4.80
N GLY A 32 -25.76 -8.98 -3.46
CA GLY A 32 -24.64 -9.47 -2.64
C GLY A 32 -24.07 -10.80 -3.13
N ASP A 33 -24.93 -11.79 -3.36
CA ASP A 33 -24.51 -13.14 -3.82
C ASP A 33 -23.74 -13.11 -5.15
N LYS A 34 -24.18 -12.25 -6.09
CA LYS A 34 -23.51 -12.10 -7.39
C LYS A 34 -22.17 -11.37 -7.24
N ALA A 35 -22.14 -10.31 -6.44
CA ALA A 35 -20.89 -9.58 -6.16
C ALA A 35 -19.87 -10.50 -5.46
N ARG A 36 -20.31 -11.30 -4.49
CA ARG A 36 -19.50 -12.31 -3.80
C ARG A 36 -18.93 -13.34 -4.77
N LYS A 37 -19.75 -13.89 -5.65
CA LYS A 37 -19.30 -14.84 -6.67
C LYS A 37 -18.22 -14.23 -7.57
N VAL A 38 -18.43 -12.99 -8.04
CA VAL A 38 -17.44 -12.28 -8.86
C VAL A 38 -16.09 -12.15 -8.15
N LEU A 39 -16.09 -11.73 -6.87
CA LEU A 39 -14.85 -11.58 -6.11
C LEU A 39 -14.19 -12.93 -5.82
N ASN A 40 -14.95 -13.95 -5.39
CA ASN A 40 -14.42 -15.29 -5.14
C ASN A 40 -13.77 -15.90 -6.39
N ASP A 41 -14.38 -15.76 -7.57
CA ASP A 41 -13.83 -16.29 -8.84
C ASP A 41 -12.48 -15.61 -9.19
N ILE A 42 -12.38 -14.30 -8.99
CA ILE A 42 -11.15 -13.54 -9.24
C ILE A 42 -10.07 -13.93 -8.24
N ILE A 43 -10.40 -13.98 -6.95
CA ILE A 43 -9.45 -14.35 -5.88
C ILE A 43 -8.98 -15.79 -6.07
N SER A 44 -9.88 -16.74 -6.36
CA SER A 44 -9.50 -18.13 -6.63
C SER A 44 -8.53 -18.26 -7.80
N THR A 45 -8.69 -17.44 -8.84
CA THR A 45 -7.77 -17.42 -9.98
C THR A 45 -6.42 -16.79 -9.61
N MET A 46 -6.46 -15.67 -8.87
CA MET A 46 -5.28 -14.93 -8.42
C MET A 46 -4.38 -15.74 -7.49
N PHE A 47 -4.97 -16.56 -6.61
CA PHE A 47 -4.28 -17.42 -5.63
C PHE A 47 -4.23 -18.89 -6.06
N ASN A 48 -4.33 -19.16 -7.36
CA ASN A 48 -4.18 -20.51 -7.87
C ASN A 48 -2.78 -21.04 -7.52
N ARG A 49 -2.72 -22.20 -6.85
CA ARG A 49 -1.48 -22.79 -6.34
C ARG A 49 -0.33 -22.82 -7.37
N LYS A 50 -0.58 -23.31 -8.59
CA LYS A 50 0.47 -23.41 -9.62
C LYS A 50 0.98 -22.02 -10.03
N PHE A 51 0.06 -21.06 -10.15
CA PHE A 51 0.45 -19.69 -10.49
C PHE A 51 1.25 -19.04 -9.36
N THR A 52 0.82 -19.21 -8.10
CA THR A 52 1.55 -18.72 -6.92
C THR A 52 2.95 -19.34 -6.84
N GLU A 53 3.09 -20.65 -7.01
CA GLU A 53 4.40 -21.32 -7.02
C GLU A 53 5.35 -20.73 -8.08
N GLU A 54 4.86 -20.43 -9.29
CA GLU A 54 5.65 -19.75 -10.32
C GLU A 54 5.93 -18.27 -10.00
N LEU A 55 4.97 -17.57 -9.41
CA LEU A 55 5.09 -16.15 -9.05
C LEU A 55 6.24 -15.91 -8.06
N PHE A 56 6.40 -16.81 -7.09
CA PHE A 56 7.40 -16.69 -6.02
C PHE A 56 8.81 -17.15 -6.41
N LYS A 57 9.00 -17.73 -7.60
CA LYS A 57 10.34 -18.00 -8.12
C LYS A 57 11.10 -16.67 -8.30
N PRO A 58 12.40 -16.61 -7.96
CA PRO A 58 13.23 -15.44 -8.23
C PRO A 58 13.23 -15.12 -9.73
N GLN A 59 12.71 -13.95 -10.10
CA GLN A 59 12.58 -13.52 -11.49
C GLN A 59 12.48 -12.00 -11.61
N GLU A 60 12.80 -11.49 -12.79
CA GLU A 60 12.61 -10.08 -13.13
C GLU A 60 11.12 -9.71 -13.23
N LEU A 61 10.84 -8.42 -13.11
CA LEU A 61 9.48 -7.92 -13.29
C LEU A 61 9.00 -8.13 -14.72
N TYR A 62 7.70 -8.43 -14.85
CA TYR A 62 7.04 -8.37 -16.15
C TYR A 62 7.08 -6.95 -16.71
N SER A 63 7.13 -6.86 -18.04
CA SER A 63 6.91 -5.56 -18.70
C SER A 63 5.53 -5.01 -18.34
N LYS A 64 5.36 -3.68 -18.35
CA LYS A 64 4.06 -3.03 -18.09
C LYS A 64 2.95 -3.61 -18.98
N LYS A 65 3.26 -3.92 -20.25
CA LYS A 65 2.32 -4.54 -21.20
C LYS A 65 1.95 -5.97 -20.79
N ALA A 66 2.94 -6.80 -20.44
CA ALA A 66 2.69 -8.18 -20.03
C ALA A 66 1.89 -8.23 -18.71
N LEU A 67 2.26 -7.42 -17.72
CA LEU A 67 1.53 -7.34 -16.45
C LEU A 67 0.09 -6.89 -16.66
N ARG A 68 -0.14 -5.90 -17.54
CA ARG A 68 -1.48 -5.47 -17.93
C ARG A 68 -2.32 -6.61 -18.52
N THR A 69 -1.75 -7.43 -19.39
CA THR A 69 -2.45 -8.60 -19.95
C THR A 69 -2.82 -9.62 -18.88
N VAL A 70 -1.97 -9.80 -17.86
CA VAL A 70 -2.29 -10.67 -16.71
C VAL A 70 -3.50 -10.15 -15.96
N TYR A 71 -3.55 -8.86 -15.63
CA TYR A 71 -4.70 -8.26 -14.94
C TYR A 71 -5.97 -8.20 -15.78
N ASP A 72 -5.85 -8.05 -17.09
CA ASP A 72 -7.01 -8.14 -17.99
C ASP A 72 -7.65 -9.52 -17.94
N ARG A 73 -6.84 -10.59 -17.95
CA ARG A 73 -7.32 -11.96 -17.78
C ARG A 73 -7.92 -12.19 -16.40
N LEU A 74 -7.30 -11.65 -15.34
CA LEU A 74 -7.80 -11.80 -13.96
C LEU A 74 -9.14 -11.11 -13.76
N ALA A 75 -9.30 -9.87 -14.21
CA ALA A 75 -10.56 -9.13 -14.07
C ALA A 75 -11.73 -9.83 -14.81
N HIS A 76 -11.42 -10.57 -15.87
CA HIS A 76 -12.36 -11.34 -16.67
C HIS A 76 -12.44 -12.83 -16.30
N ALA A 77 -11.77 -13.26 -15.24
CA ALA A 77 -11.84 -14.63 -14.74
C ALA A 77 -13.24 -15.00 -14.22
N SER A 78 -14.01 -14.00 -13.79
CA SER A 78 -15.40 -14.15 -13.37
C SER A 78 -16.40 -13.92 -14.52
N ILE A 79 -17.70 -14.02 -14.20
CA ILE A 79 -18.78 -13.66 -15.13
C ILE A 79 -18.82 -12.17 -15.48
N MET A 80 -18.21 -11.30 -14.67
CA MET A 80 -18.16 -9.86 -14.94
C MET A 80 -17.42 -9.59 -16.26
N ARG A 81 -17.93 -8.64 -17.04
CA ARG A 81 -17.31 -8.17 -18.29
C ARG A 81 -17.06 -6.68 -18.21
N LEU A 82 -15.82 -6.29 -18.40
CA LEU A 82 -15.39 -4.89 -18.45
C LEU A 82 -15.06 -4.53 -19.89
N ASN A 83 -15.58 -3.39 -20.35
CA ASN A 83 -15.15 -2.86 -21.63
C ASN A 83 -13.72 -2.30 -21.56
N GLN A 84 -13.09 -2.08 -22.71
CA GLN A 84 -11.70 -1.60 -22.78
C GLN A 84 -11.48 -0.33 -21.95
N ALA A 85 -12.36 0.67 -22.09
CA ALA A 85 -12.26 1.92 -21.34
C ALA A 85 -12.36 1.73 -19.81
N SER A 86 -13.15 0.75 -19.35
CA SER A 86 -13.22 0.38 -17.93
C SER A 86 -11.94 -0.29 -17.46
N MET A 87 -11.39 -1.19 -18.27
CA MET A 87 -10.13 -1.88 -17.98
C MET A 87 -8.95 -0.91 -17.94
N ASP A 88 -8.89 0.06 -18.86
CA ASP A 88 -7.89 1.12 -18.87
C ASP A 88 -7.92 1.90 -17.55
N LYS A 89 -9.11 2.38 -17.17
CA LYS A 89 -9.30 3.13 -15.90
C LYS A 89 -8.97 2.28 -14.67
N LEU A 90 -9.35 1.00 -14.66
CA LEU A 90 -9.05 0.08 -13.57
C LEU A 90 -7.54 -0.05 -13.37
N TYR A 91 -6.80 -0.32 -14.44
CA TYR A 91 -5.35 -0.46 -14.37
C TYR A 91 -4.64 0.84 -13.96
N ASP A 92 -5.11 1.98 -14.46
CA ASP A 92 -4.59 3.30 -14.07
C ASP A 92 -4.82 3.59 -12.58
N LEU A 93 -6.01 3.27 -12.06
CA LEU A 93 -6.33 3.43 -10.64
C LEU A 93 -5.44 2.54 -9.76
N MET A 94 -5.31 1.26 -10.11
CA MET A 94 -4.50 0.30 -9.35
C MET A 94 -3.03 0.72 -9.30
N THR A 95 -2.46 1.06 -10.46
CA THR A 95 -1.04 1.42 -10.56
C THR A 95 -0.74 2.74 -9.86
N MET A 96 -1.59 3.76 -9.99
CA MET A 96 -1.39 5.02 -9.29
C MET A 96 -1.61 4.89 -7.78
N ALA A 97 -2.58 4.09 -7.33
CA ALA A 97 -2.82 3.84 -5.91
C ALA A 97 -1.67 3.10 -5.23
N PHE A 98 -1.17 2.02 -5.85
CA PHE A 98 -0.04 1.31 -5.25
C PHE A 98 1.26 2.13 -5.35
N LYS A 99 1.49 2.85 -6.46
CA LYS A 99 2.59 3.83 -6.56
C LYS A 99 2.59 4.80 -5.39
N TYR A 100 1.42 5.38 -5.08
CA TYR A 100 1.28 6.33 -3.98
C TYR A 100 1.68 5.68 -2.65
N GLN A 101 1.24 4.46 -2.38
CA GLN A 101 1.58 3.75 -1.15
C GLN A 101 3.07 3.40 -1.04
N VAL A 102 3.72 2.99 -2.13
CA VAL A 102 5.18 2.75 -2.15
C VAL A 102 5.97 4.04 -1.87
N LEU A 103 5.49 5.19 -2.36
CA LEU A 103 6.09 6.49 -2.05
C LEU A 103 5.93 6.86 -0.58
N LEU A 104 4.78 6.55 0.02
CA LEU A 104 4.48 6.86 1.42
C LEU A 104 5.10 5.90 2.44
N CYS A 105 5.59 4.73 2.04
CA CYS A 105 6.23 3.78 2.96
C CYS A 105 7.39 4.46 3.72
N PRO A 106 7.34 4.59 5.06
CA PRO A 106 8.41 5.22 5.82
C PRO A 106 9.72 4.40 5.74
N ARG A 107 9.64 3.07 5.92
CA ARG A 107 10.75 2.13 5.73
C ARG A 107 10.52 1.28 4.48
N PRO A 108 11.59 0.84 3.80
CA PRO A 108 11.46 -0.10 2.68
C PRO A 108 10.74 -1.41 3.05
N LYS A 109 10.95 -1.91 4.27
CA LYS A 109 10.26 -3.10 4.81
C LYS A 109 8.75 -2.90 4.97
N ASP A 110 8.27 -1.67 5.10
CA ASP A 110 6.84 -1.39 5.29
C ASP A 110 6.01 -1.75 4.06
N VAL A 111 6.61 -1.91 2.86
CA VAL A 111 5.93 -2.47 1.68
C VAL A 111 5.36 -3.87 1.94
N LEU A 112 6.01 -4.65 2.81
CA LEU A 112 5.49 -5.95 3.21
C LEU A 112 4.23 -5.81 4.09
N LEU A 113 4.19 -4.80 4.97
CA LEU A 113 2.98 -4.48 5.76
C LEU A 113 1.83 -4.02 4.86
N VAL A 114 2.11 -3.23 3.81
CA VAL A 114 1.12 -2.87 2.79
C VAL A 114 0.53 -4.15 2.17
N THR A 115 1.41 -5.07 1.76
CA THR A 115 1.01 -6.35 1.17
C THR A 115 0.14 -7.16 2.12
N PHE A 116 0.49 -7.21 3.41
CA PHE A 116 -0.30 -7.91 4.42
C PHE A 116 -1.67 -7.27 4.65
N ASN A 117 -1.78 -5.94 4.67
CA ASN A 117 -3.06 -5.25 4.71
C ASN A 117 -3.95 -5.59 3.49
N HIS A 118 -3.37 -5.72 2.30
CA HIS A 118 -4.11 -6.20 1.14
C HIS A 118 -4.57 -7.64 1.33
N LEU A 119 -3.71 -8.55 1.80
CA LEU A 119 -4.10 -9.94 2.04
C LEU A 119 -5.19 -10.07 3.11
N ASP A 120 -5.11 -9.31 4.20
CA ASP A 120 -6.12 -9.26 5.25
C ASP A 120 -7.48 -8.82 4.68
N SER A 121 -7.47 -7.79 3.82
CA SER A 121 -8.70 -7.30 3.20
C SER A 121 -9.23 -8.25 2.13
N ILE A 122 -8.35 -8.91 1.37
CA ILE A 122 -8.72 -9.97 0.42
C ILE A 122 -9.41 -11.11 1.15
N LYS A 123 -8.88 -11.55 2.31
CA LYS A 123 -9.55 -12.54 3.16
C LYS A 123 -10.94 -12.07 3.58
N GLY A 124 -11.09 -10.78 3.89
CA GLY A 124 -12.39 -10.16 4.19
C GLY A 124 -13.41 -10.17 3.04
N PHE A 125 -12.96 -10.28 1.78
CA PHE A 125 -13.86 -10.42 0.63
C PHE A 125 -14.34 -11.85 0.40
N ILE A 126 -13.59 -12.84 0.87
CA ILE A 126 -13.94 -14.25 0.67
C ILE A 126 -15.09 -14.62 1.59
N GLN A 127 -16.13 -15.22 1.03
CA GLN A 127 -17.23 -15.80 1.79
C GLN A 127 -17.48 -17.24 1.34
N ASP A 128 -17.83 -18.09 2.31
CA ASP A 128 -18.27 -19.48 2.10
C ASP A 128 -17.29 -20.34 1.29
N SER A 129 -15.98 -20.04 1.34
CA SER A 129 -14.95 -20.79 0.60
C SER A 129 -13.66 -21.01 1.42
N PRO A 130 -13.63 -22.04 2.29
CA PRO A 130 -12.45 -22.37 3.10
C PRO A 130 -11.20 -22.66 2.25
N THR A 131 -11.38 -23.22 1.05
CA THR A 131 -10.27 -23.53 0.13
C THR A 131 -9.54 -22.27 -0.34
N ILE A 132 -10.27 -21.20 -0.69
CA ILE A 132 -9.65 -19.94 -1.13
C ILE A 132 -8.97 -19.28 0.07
N ILE A 133 -9.59 -19.29 1.25
CA ILE A 133 -8.97 -18.77 2.49
C ILE A 133 -7.63 -19.47 2.74
N HIS A 134 -7.59 -20.80 2.65
CA HIS A 134 -6.36 -21.57 2.82
C HIS A 134 -5.29 -21.20 1.78
N GLN A 135 -5.65 -20.93 0.52
CA GLN A 135 -4.70 -20.50 -0.50
C GLN A 135 -4.10 -19.12 -0.21
N VAL A 136 -4.90 -18.20 0.35
CA VAL A 136 -4.40 -16.88 0.77
C VAL A 136 -3.48 -17.02 1.99
N ASP A 137 -3.85 -17.85 2.97
CA ASP A 137 -3.00 -18.12 4.15
C ASP A 137 -1.67 -18.75 3.78
N GLU A 138 -1.66 -19.68 2.82
CA GLU A 138 -0.44 -20.28 2.33
C GLU A 138 0.46 -19.26 1.62
N THR A 139 -0.13 -18.36 0.85
CA THR A 139 0.59 -17.24 0.22
C THR A 139 1.19 -16.30 1.28
N PHE A 140 0.48 -16.05 2.38
CA PHE A 140 0.99 -15.27 3.51
C PHE A 140 2.20 -15.95 4.15
N ARG A 141 2.14 -17.27 4.39
CA ARG A 141 3.26 -18.03 4.95
C ARG A 141 4.49 -17.96 4.06
N GLN A 142 4.33 -18.14 2.74
CA GLN A 142 5.42 -18.02 1.77
C GLN A 142 6.04 -16.61 1.78
N LEU A 143 5.24 -15.54 1.88
CA LEU A 143 5.77 -14.19 2.06
C LEU A 143 6.58 -14.05 3.35
N THR A 144 6.09 -14.61 4.46
CA THR A 144 6.78 -14.52 5.74
C THR A 144 8.12 -15.25 5.70
N GLU A 145 8.15 -16.44 5.11
CA GLU A 145 9.37 -17.24 4.94
C GLU A 145 10.40 -16.54 4.05
N ILE A 146 9.98 -16.04 2.89
CA ILE A 146 10.89 -15.46 1.88
C ILE A 146 11.35 -14.05 2.28
N TYR A 147 10.48 -13.23 2.85
CA TYR A 147 10.75 -11.81 3.10
C TYR A 147 11.12 -11.52 4.57
N GLY A 148 10.80 -12.41 5.51
CA GLY A 148 11.04 -12.21 6.94
C GLY A 148 12.53 -12.11 7.32
N SER A 149 13.40 -12.78 6.56
CA SER A 149 14.85 -12.80 6.77
C SER A 149 15.63 -11.77 5.97
N LEU A 150 14.96 -10.97 5.12
CA LEU A 150 15.65 -10.01 4.25
C LEU A 150 16.21 -8.83 5.05
N SER A 151 17.40 -8.42 4.64
CA SER A 151 18.06 -7.23 5.16
C SER A 151 17.35 -5.93 4.72
N ALA A 152 17.64 -4.83 5.42
CA ALA A 152 17.17 -3.50 5.02
C ALA A 152 17.64 -3.12 3.60
N GLY A 153 18.84 -3.55 3.20
CA GLY A 153 19.38 -3.31 1.86
C GLY A 153 18.60 -4.06 0.77
N GLU A 154 18.21 -5.31 1.02
CA GLU A 154 17.38 -6.07 0.08
C GLU A 154 15.98 -5.47 -0.06
N PHE A 155 15.36 -5.05 1.04
CA PHE A 155 14.09 -4.31 0.98
C PHE A 155 14.24 -2.98 0.25
N GLN A 156 15.36 -2.27 0.40
CA GLN A 156 15.63 -1.05 -0.35
C GLN A 156 15.74 -1.34 -1.86
N LEU A 157 16.38 -2.44 -2.26
CA LEU A 157 16.44 -2.87 -3.67
C LEU A 157 15.04 -3.22 -4.20
N ILE A 158 14.19 -3.87 -3.42
CA ILE A 158 12.79 -4.13 -3.77
C ILE A 158 12.04 -2.81 -3.97
N ARG A 159 12.12 -1.89 -3.01
CA ARG A 159 11.46 -0.57 -3.10
C ARG A 159 11.94 0.20 -4.33
N GLN A 160 13.24 0.24 -4.57
CA GLN A 160 13.82 0.87 -5.76
C GLN A 160 13.27 0.25 -7.05
N THR A 161 13.19 -1.08 -7.11
CA THR A 161 12.66 -1.82 -8.26
C THR A 161 11.19 -1.45 -8.52
N LEU A 162 10.36 -1.35 -7.48
CA LEU A 162 8.97 -0.86 -7.57
C LEU A 162 8.90 0.60 -8.04
N LEU A 163 9.73 1.49 -7.50
CA LEU A 163 9.75 2.90 -7.87
C LEU A 163 10.15 3.09 -9.34
N ILE A 164 11.12 2.32 -9.83
CA ILE A 164 11.51 2.30 -11.25
C ILE A 164 10.36 1.78 -12.11
N PHE A 165 9.66 0.72 -11.69
CA PHE A 165 8.49 0.22 -12.42
C PHE A 165 7.41 1.31 -12.57
N PHE A 166 7.14 2.08 -11.50
CA PHE A 166 6.17 3.17 -11.50
C PHE A 166 6.71 4.51 -12.00
N GLN A 167 7.96 4.55 -12.45
CA GLN A 167 8.57 5.73 -13.02
C GLN A 167 7.76 6.21 -14.22
N ASP A 168 7.68 7.54 -14.35
CA ASP A 168 7.02 8.26 -15.43
C ASP A 168 5.50 8.07 -15.57
N LEU A 169 4.88 7.31 -14.66
CA LEU A 169 3.43 7.22 -14.55
C LEU A 169 2.86 8.45 -13.84
N HIS A 170 2.24 9.35 -14.60
CA HIS A 170 1.66 10.61 -14.12
C HIS A 170 0.18 10.71 -14.47
N ILE A 171 -0.57 9.63 -14.26
CA ILE A 171 -1.99 9.56 -14.60
C ILE A 171 -2.80 10.28 -13.53
N ARG A 172 -3.69 11.18 -13.94
CA ARG A 172 -4.55 11.93 -13.03
C ARG A 172 -5.67 11.05 -12.51
N VAL A 173 -5.78 10.95 -11.19
CA VAL A 173 -6.85 10.22 -10.51
C VAL A 173 -7.73 11.21 -9.78
N SER A 174 -9.03 11.23 -10.11
CA SER A 174 -9.98 12.22 -9.60
C SER A 174 -10.07 12.24 -8.08
N THR A 175 -10.04 11.08 -7.43
CA THR A 175 -10.03 10.97 -5.97
C THR A 175 -8.79 11.64 -5.38
N PHE A 176 -7.59 11.34 -5.88
CA PHE A 176 -6.34 11.95 -5.38
C PHE A 176 -6.25 13.46 -5.62
N LEU A 177 -6.82 13.94 -6.73
CA LEU A 177 -6.95 15.38 -6.99
C LEU A 177 -7.88 16.06 -5.99
N LYS A 178 -9.04 15.45 -5.70
CA LYS A 178 -9.98 15.96 -4.69
C LYS A 178 -9.36 16.02 -3.30
N ASP A 179 -8.52 15.04 -2.99
CA ASP A 179 -7.83 14.93 -1.71
C ASP A 179 -6.59 15.82 -1.59
N LYS A 180 -6.21 16.50 -2.69
CA LYS A 180 -5.00 17.32 -2.79
C LYS A 180 -3.69 16.57 -2.54
N VAL A 181 -3.72 15.24 -2.61
CA VAL A 181 -2.51 14.40 -2.56
C VAL A 181 -1.87 14.27 -3.94
N GLN A 182 -2.54 14.72 -5.00
CA GLN A 182 -2.04 14.77 -6.36
C GLN A 182 -2.24 16.15 -6.99
N ASN A 183 -1.27 16.58 -7.79
CA ASN A 183 -1.30 17.84 -8.54
C ASN A 183 -2.03 17.64 -9.89
N SER A 184 -2.42 18.73 -10.55
CA SER A 184 -3.07 18.69 -11.88
C SER A 184 -2.23 18.03 -12.98
N ASN A 185 -0.90 17.96 -12.80
CA ASN A 185 0.05 17.27 -13.69
C ASN A 185 0.23 15.78 -13.37
N GLY A 186 -0.54 15.22 -12.43
CA GLY A 186 -0.50 13.79 -12.08
C GLY A 186 0.62 13.37 -11.13
N ARG A 187 1.48 14.30 -10.68
CA ARG A 187 2.48 14.03 -9.63
C ARG A 187 1.83 14.00 -8.25
N PHE A 188 2.43 13.26 -7.32
CA PHE A 188 1.97 13.22 -5.93
C PHE A 188 2.63 14.33 -5.10
N VAL A 189 1.86 14.88 -4.17
CA VAL A 189 2.34 15.71 -3.06
C VAL A 189 2.59 14.77 -1.88
N LEU A 190 3.84 14.68 -1.43
CA LEU A 190 4.20 13.83 -0.30
C LEU A 190 4.17 14.64 1.00
N PRO A 191 3.68 14.05 2.10
CA PRO A 191 3.71 14.69 3.41
C PRO A 191 5.16 14.89 3.87
N VAL A 192 5.40 15.98 4.58
CA VAL A 192 6.70 16.35 5.20
C VAL A 192 6.62 16.33 6.73
N SER A 193 5.65 15.60 7.26
CA SER A 193 5.29 15.48 8.68
C SER A 193 4.68 14.09 8.92
N GLY A 194 4.49 13.73 10.19
CA GLY A 194 3.84 12.49 10.59
C GLY A 194 4.73 11.60 11.45
N PRO A 195 4.27 10.38 11.77
CA PRO A 195 5.05 9.48 12.58
C PRO A 195 6.34 9.08 11.85
N VAL A 196 7.49 9.23 12.53
CA VAL A 196 8.72 8.59 12.08
C VAL A 196 8.59 7.08 12.23
N PRO A 197 9.36 6.28 11.49
CA PRO A 197 9.28 4.83 11.62
C PRO A 197 9.54 4.36 13.06
N TRP A 198 8.98 3.19 13.40
CA TRP A 198 9.27 2.55 14.69
C TRP A 198 10.77 2.36 14.90
N GLY A 199 11.25 2.71 16.10
CA GLY A 199 12.65 2.64 16.49
C GLY A 199 13.53 3.79 15.98
N ILE A 200 12.95 4.79 15.29
CA ILE A 200 13.67 5.96 14.80
C ILE A 200 13.41 7.15 15.72
N GLU A 201 14.47 7.90 16.06
CA GLU A 201 14.35 9.15 16.81
C GLU A 201 13.70 10.24 15.94
N VAL A 202 12.86 11.06 16.57
CA VAL A 202 12.27 12.23 15.91
C VAL A 202 13.39 13.17 15.45
N PRO A 203 13.43 13.60 14.17
CA PRO A 203 14.48 14.47 13.67
C PRO A 203 14.47 15.82 14.39
N GLY A 204 15.63 16.47 14.46
CA GLY A 204 15.77 17.82 15.01
C GLY A 204 16.76 17.90 16.17
N VAL A 205 16.99 16.82 16.91
CA VAL A 205 17.96 16.83 18.01
C VAL A 205 19.39 16.74 17.46
N ILE A 206 20.25 17.69 17.82
CA ILE A 206 21.68 17.70 17.53
C ILE A 206 22.42 17.45 18.84
N ARG A 207 23.24 16.41 18.88
CA ARG A 207 24.11 16.05 20.03
C ARG A 207 25.57 16.26 19.63
N VAL A 208 26.36 16.92 20.48
CA VAL A 208 27.81 17.06 20.31
C VAL A 208 28.49 16.27 21.42
N PHE A 209 29.41 15.40 21.03
CA PHE A 209 30.18 14.57 21.94
C PHE A 209 31.64 15.03 22.00
N ASN A 210 32.25 14.91 23.17
CA ASN A 210 33.70 15.12 23.33
C ASN A 210 34.51 13.89 22.85
N ASP A 211 35.83 13.97 22.96
CA ASP A 211 36.78 12.89 22.67
C ASP A 211 36.62 11.64 23.56
N LYS A 212 35.95 11.77 24.70
CA LYS A 212 35.61 10.68 25.63
C LYS A 212 34.25 10.04 25.34
N GLY A 213 33.48 10.58 24.40
CA GLY A 213 32.13 10.12 24.08
C GLY A 213 31.03 10.66 25.00
N ASP A 214 31.32 11.63 25.87
CA ASP A 214 30.31 12.29 26.70
C ASP A 214 29.57 13.37 25.90
N GLU A 215 28.24 13.43 26.04
CA GLU A 215 27.44 14.51 25.45
C GLU A 215 27.73 15.84 26.16
N VAL A 216 28.32 16.79 25.43
CA VAL A 216 28.70 18.11 25.95
C VAL A 216 27.75 19.22 25.51
N LYS A 217 26.95 18.98 24.47
CA LYS A 217 25.97 19.95 23.99
C LYS A 217 24.78 19.27 23.33
N ARG A 218 23.58 19.78 23.65
CA ARG A 218 22.33 19.43 22.98
C ARG A 218 21.72 20.67 22.35
N MET A 219 21.32 20.59 21.09
CA MET A 219 20.65 21.65 20.35
C MET A 219 19.45 21.08 19.59
N GLU A 220 18.57 21.96 19.14
CA GLU A 220 17.39 21.58 18.35
C GLU A 220 17.36 22.38 17.03
N PHE A 221 17.17 21.66 15.92
CA PHE A 221 16.96 22.20 14.59
C PHE A 221 15.46 22.20 14.27
N ARG A 222 14.91 23.38 13.96
CA ARG A 222 13.52 23.52 13.54
C ARG A 222 13.35 23.00 12.11
N HIS A 223 12.94 21.76 11.98
CA HIS A 223 12.71 21.09 10.69
C HIS A 223 11.40 21.51 10.00
N GLY A 224 10.52 22.27 10.67
CA GLY A 224 9.29 22.82 10.07
C GLY A 224 8.19 21.81 9.76
N GLY A 225 8.31 20.59 10.28
CA GLY A 225 7.32 19.52 10.17
C GLY A 225 6.82 19.10 11.56
N ASP A 226 5.72 18.37 11.61
CA ASP A 226 5.13 17.83 12.84
C ASP A 226 5.48 16.34 12.92
N TYR A 227 6.72 16.02 13.28
CA TYR A 227 7.16 14.63 13.43
C TYR A 227 6.90 14.10 14.83
N VAL A 228 6.39 12.88 14.92
CA VAL A 228 6.11 12.20 16.19
C VAL A 228 6.72 10.81 16.19
N ALA A 229 7.06 10.27 17.36
CA ALA A 229 7.49 8.88 17.45
C ALA A 229 6.34 7.93 17.10
N ALA A 230 6.61 6.84 16.36
CA ALA A 230 5.63 5.78 16.19
C ALA A 230 5.33 5.12 17.54
N HIS A 231 4.06 4.83 17.80
CA HIS A 231 3.62 4.26 19.09
C HIS A 231 3.95 2.77 19.26
N LYS A 232 3.94 1.99 18.17
CA LYS A 232 4.28 0.56 18.17
C LYS A 232 4.70 0.10 16.79
N GLU A 233 5.33 -1.07 16.71
CA GLU A 233 5.66 -1.73 15.45
C GLU A 233 4.43 -2.40 14.83
N GLY A 234 4.34 -2.38 13.50
CA GLY A 234 3.33 -3.13 12.75
C GLY A 234 3.58 -4.63 12.82
N SER A 235 2.51 -5.42 13.00
CA SER A 235 2.61 -6.88 13.05
C SER A 235 2.94 -7.49 11.68
N PHE A 236 3.94 -8.37 11.65
CA PHE A 236 4.29 -9.21 10.50
C PHE A 236 3.75 -10.65 10.62
N GLU A 237 3.04 -10.96 11.72
CA GLU A 237 2.43 -12.27 11.94
C GLU A 237 1.17 -12.45 11.09
N LEU A 238 0.69 -13.69 10.93
CA LEU A 238 -0.54 -13.97 10.16
C LEU A 238 -1.73 -13.12 10.63
N TYR A 239 -1.82 -12.86 11.93
CA TYR A 239 -2.83 -12.00 12.54
C TYR A 239 -2.17 -10.90 13.37
N GLY A 240 -2.72 -9.69 13.33
CA GLY A 240 -2.30 -8.59 14.18
C GLY A 240 -2.54 -7.22 13.55
N ASP A 241 -2.36 -6.18 14.36
CA ASP A 241 -2.49 -4.81 13.88
C ASP A 241 -1.27 -4.41 13.04
N ARG A 242 -1.49 -4.06 11.77
CA ARG A 242 -0.44 -3.61 10.86
C ARG A 242 0.04 -2.19 11.18
N VAL A 243 -0.73 -1.41 11.94
CA VAL A 243 -0.50 -0.01 12.38
C VAL A 243 -0.51 1.01 11.24
N LEU A 244 -0.03 0.61 10.07
CA LEU A 244 -0.07 1.36 8.83
C LEU A 244 -1.47 1.29 8.20
N LYS A 245 -1.98 2.46 7.78
CA LYS A 245 -3.19 2.55 6.94
C LYS A 245 -2.90 2.23 5.47
N LEU A 246 -1.63 2.24 5.05
CA LEU A 246 -1.25 1.84 3.68
C LEU A 246 -1.61 0.36 3.47
N GLY A 247 -2.16 0.04 2.31
CA GLY A 247 -2.65 -1.30 1.95
C GLY A 247 -4.14 -1.48 2.21
N THR A 248 -4.80 -0.52 2.86
CA THR A 248 -6.25 -0.52 3.10
C THR A 248 -7.02 0.22 2.00
N ASN A 249 -8.33 -0.01 1.92
CA ASN A 249 -9.18 0.54 0.86
C ASN A 249 -9.32 2.07 0.92
N MET A 250 -8.55 2.76 0.08
CA MET A 250 -8.55 4.23 -0.08
C MET A 250 -9.75 4.81 -0.86
N TYR A 251 -10.57 3.95 -1.45
CA TYR A 251 -11.74 4.32 -2.26
C TYR A 251 -13.05 4.33 -1.45
N SER A 252 -13.01 3.88 -0.20
CA SER A 252 -14.17 3.88 0.69
C SER A 252 -14.63 5.32 1.02
N ALA A 253 -15.95 5.54 1.02
CA ALA A 253 -16.55 6.85 1.34
C ALA A 253 -16.32 7.28 2.80
N SER A 254 -16.19 6.30 3.70
CA SER A 254 -15.86 6.50 5.12
C SER A 254 -14.37 6.37 5.34
N ARG A 255 -13.60 7.40 4.99
CA ARG A 255 -12.20 7.43 5.37
C ARG A 255 -12.07 7.64 6.88
N PRO A 256 -11.28 6.83 7.60
CA PRO A 256 -10.83 7.24 8.92
C PRO A 256 -9.88 8.43 8.72
N VAL A 257 -10.44 9.64 8.89
CA VAL A 257 -9.71 10.91 8.93
C VAL A 257 -8.48 10.74 9.80
N GLU A 258 -7.33 11.24 9.35
CA GLU A 258 -6.18 11.37 10.23
C GLU A 258 -6.51 12.38 11.32
N THR A 259 -6.88 11.90 12.51
CA THR A 259 -7.03 12.74 13.70
C THR A 259 -5.69 13.24 14.26
N HIS A 260 -4.64 13.25 13.44
CA HIS A 260 -3.36 13.90 13.71
C HIS A 260 -3.10 15.11 12.81
N MET A 261 -4.09 15.54 12.00
CA MET A 261 -4.08 16.90 11.47
C MET A 261 -4.38 17.84 12.63
N SER A 262 -3.32 18.40 13.20
CA SER A 262 -3.30 19.51 14.15
C SER A 262 -4.44 20.46 13.81
N ALA A 263 -5.43 20.56 14.70
CA ALA A 263 -6.44 21.59 14.64
C ALA A 263 -5.70 22.91 14.44
N THR A 264 -6.03 23.61 13.36
CA THR A 264 -5.50 24.94 13.10
C THR A 264 -5.87 25.78 14.32
N SER A 265 -4.90 26.10 15.17
CA SER A 265 -5.11 27.03 16.28
C SER A 265 -5.57 28.36 15.70
N LYS A 266 -6.89 28.57 15.68
CA LYS A 266 -7.47 29.88 15.54
C LYS A 266 -7.00 30.66 16.77
N ASN A 267 -5.96 31.46 16.61
CA ASN A 267 -5.67 32.55 17.54
C ASN A 267 -6.86 33.51 17.48
N SER A 268 -7.83 33.30 18.37
CA SER A 268 -8.72 34.34 18.83
C SER A 268 -7.89 35.31 19.66
N ALA A 269 -7.28 36.28 18.99
CA ALA A 269 -6.91 37.53 19.63
C ALA A 269 -8.21 38.22 20.05
N SER A 270 -8.64 37.90 21.27
CA SER A 270 -9.67 38.63 21.97
C SER A 270 -9.14 40.03 22.27
N ARG A 271 -9.88 41.02 21.76
CA ARG A 271 -9.90 42.38 22.26
C ARG A 271 -9.91 42.38 23.79
N ALA A 272 -8.95 43.06 24.40
CA ALA A 272 -9.11 43.59 25.75
C ALA A 272 -8.36 44.93 25.83
N GLN A 273 -9.20 45.98 25.90
CA GLN A 273 -8.98 47.35 26.39
C GLN A 273 -7.94 48.23 25.69
#